data_AF-A0A2V5MW96-F1
#
_entry.id   AF-A0A2V5MW96-F1
#
_cell.length_a   1.000
_cell.length_b   1.000
_cell.length_c   1.000
_cell.angle_alpha   90.00
_cell.angle_beta   90.00
_cell.angle_gamma   90.00
#
_symmetry.space_group_name_H-M   'P 1'
#
loop_
_entity.id
_entity.type
_entity.pdbx_description
1 polymer ?
#
loop_
_entity_poly.entity_id
_entity_poly.type
_entity_poly.pdbx_seq_one_letter_code
_entity_poly.pdbx_strand_id
1 'polypeptide(L)'
;FAEKVETLRSSDVELRFTNRGGGITEAVMFNHIAEDAKRVTLNSRKHMPIGAIVDDPIKPALPEFTLFRDSDSSIRCERTAPDGITIRKKFSLLQSKQNKDNFLLELNLDVQNTGAQPHANADYFIALGSAAPIHPKDYPYYTRLVWCINGKARDRNVSAFQGSGGFLGIGAHPAQPVFQENFAGAEWTAVTDQFFATIIAPLNAKATGIWGRSFDVSSQQNMVGIEGAMRMPGFQVQPGQTYTARFQIWAGPKIYHRLAQLEQNEAEIMNFGVFKIVSQFLLNFLNTIHGFVKDYGVAILVLTLVVRLVLWPLQSKANQTMRKTALLGPKMQELREKYKDDPTRMNQEVMKLYKQYGINPVGGCLPMAIQIPIFFGLYQMLAQAVELRNAKFLWVHDLSQPDTVAHLPVLGFPINIIPLLMAATQVWLMAMTPKTGDPTQRRIMMFTPLIFLFFCYNFAAALALYYTAQNLFSILQFYQNKRQPMPTLEKVAPAGKRKR
;
A
#
# COMPACT_ATOMS: atom_id res chain seq x y z
N PHE A 1 7.37 -18.40 35.24
CA PHE A 1 8.44 -17.49 35.66
C PHE A 1 7.93 -16.06 35.60
N ALA A 2 8.52 -15.11 36.35
CA ALA A 2 8.12 -13.71 36.31
C ALA A 2 8.66 -13.06 35.02
N GLU A 3 7.81 -12.29 34.33
CA GLU A 3 8.22 -11.61 33.10
C GLU A 3 9.10 -10.40 33.43
N LYS A 4 10.30 -10.37 32.86
CA LYS A 4 11.27 -9.28 32.97
C LYS A 4 11.42 -8.61 31.61
N VAL A 5 11.54 -7.29 31.62
CA VAL A 5 11.66 -6.49 30.39
C VAL A 5 12.94 -5.67 30.42
N GLU A 6 13.73 -5.78 29.35
CA GLU A 6 14.84 -4.88 29.04
C GLU A 6 14.47 -3.97 27.88
N THR A 7 15.09 -2.80 27.78
CA THR A 7 14.71 -1.81 26.77
C THR A 7 15.92 -1.27 26.02
N LEU A 8 15.83 -1.26 24.69
CA LEU A 8 16.77 -0.60 23.79
C LEU A 8 16.09 0.62 23.18
N ARG A 9 16.77 1.77 23.14
CA ARG A 9 16.20 3.02 22.63
C ARG A 9 17.07 3.61 21.53
N SER A 10 16.42 4.13 20.51
CA SER A 10 17.00 4.99 19.48
C SER A 10 16.32 6.36 19.47
N SER A 11 16.68 7.21 18.50
CA SER A 11 15.95 8.46 18.20
C SER A 11 14.49 8.23 17.79
N ASP A 12 14.18 7.06 17.22
CA ASP A 12 12.92 6.82 16.50
C ASP A 12 12.05 5.73 17.14
N VAL A 13 12.66 4.78 17.86
CA VAL A 13 11.96 3.62 18.42
C VAL A 13 12.48 3.21 19.80
N GLU A 14 11.57 2.77 20.66
CA GLU A 14 11.84 2.02 21.88
C GLU A 14 11.47 0.55 21.68
N LEU A 15 12.46 -0.33 21.77
CA LEU A 15 12.29 -1.77 21.64
C LEU A 15 12.32 -2.40 23.04
N ARG A 16 11.24 -3.06 23.42
CA ARG A 16 11.12 -3.76 24.70
C ARG A 16 11.34 -5.24 24.48
N PHE A 17 12.34 -5.78 25.14
CA PHE A 17 12.74 -7.18 25.10
C PHE A 17 12.19 -7.91 26.32
N THR A 18 11.65 -9.10 26.13
CA THR A 18 11.09 -9.92 27.22
C THR A 18 11.90 -11.19 27.42
N ASN A 19 12.04 -11.64 28.68
CA ASN A 19 12.60 -12.96 28.99
C ASN A 19 11.69 -14.10 28.53
N ARG A 20 10.40 -13.85 28.27
CA ARG A 20 9.46 -14.84 27.74
C ARG A 20 9.77 -15.12 26.28
N GLY A 21 10.42 -16.23 25.97
CA GLY A 21 10.84 -16.57 24.61
C GLY A 21 12.01 -15.74 24.07
N GLY A 22 12.54 -14.76 24.82
CA GLY A 22 13.77 -14.02 24.51
C GLY A 22 13.73 -13.17 23.23
N GLY A 23 12.73 -12.32 23.06
CA GLY A 23 12.57 -11.50 21.85
C GLY A 23 11.93 -10.13 22.12
N ILE A 24 11.55 -9.41 21.07
CA ILE A 24 10.97 -8.06 21.17
C ILE A 24 9.46 -8.18 21.39
N THR A 25 8.99 -7.84 22.59
CA THR A 25 7.56 -7.89 22.92
C THR A 25 6.79 -6.71 22.36
N GLU A 26 7.41 -5.53 22.28
CA GLU A 26 6.77 -4.28 21.84
C GLU A 26 7.84 -3.40 21.17
N ALA A 27 7.49 -2.77 20.05
CA ALA A 27 8.30 -1.73 19.42
C ALA A 27 7.50 -0.43 19.36
N VAL A 28 7.84 0.54 20.21
CA VAL A 28 7.09 1.79 20.38
C VAL A 28 7.71 2.89 19.52
N MET A 29 6.94 3.44 18.59
CA MET A 29 7.38 4.43 17.61
C MET A 29 7.27 5.85 18.19
N PHE A 30 8.39 6.54 18.40
CA PHE A 30 8.38 7.85 19.06
C PHE A 30 7.78 8.97 18.23
N ASN A 31 8.00 8.93 16.92
CA ASN A 31 7.58 9.97 15.98
C ASN A 31 6.20 9.70 15.34
N HIS A 32 5.49 8.66 15.82
CA HIS A 32 4.22 8.25 15.25
C HIS A 32 3.15 8.11 16.33
N ILE A 33 2.15 9.00 16.28
CA ILE A 33 1.03 9.04 17.22
C ILE A 33 -0.19 8.37 16.56
N ALA A 34 -0.95 7.61 17.34
CA ALA A 34 -2.24 6.99 17.01
C ALA A 34 -3.41 7.90 17.46
N GLU A 35 -4.64 7.58 17.07
CA GLU A 35 -5.81 8.43 17.35
C GLU A 35 -6.08 8.67 18.84
N ASP A 36 -5.75 7.70 19.70
CA ASP A 36 -5.90 7.80 21.15
C ASP A 36 -4.81 8.63 21.83
N ALA A 37 -4.07 9.42 21.05
CA ALA A 37 -2.89 10.20 21.42
C ALA A 37 -1.73 9.35 21.98
N LYS A 38 -1.80 8.01 21.89
CA LYS A 38 -0.68 7.13 22.25
C LYS A 38 0.26 6.94 21.07
N ARG A 39 1.48 6.56 21.39
CA ARG A 39 2.47 6.19 20.36
C ARG A 39 2.07 4.88 19.70
N VAL A 40 2.25 4.79 18.38
CA VAL A 40 2.07 3.54 17.65
C VAL A 40 3.02 2.49 18.23
N THR A 41 2.48 1.32 18.56
CA THR A 41 3.25 0.20 19.10
C THR A 41 3.06 -1.00 18.19
N LEU A 42 4.16 -1.56 17.69
CA LEU A 42 4.13 -2.81 16.94
C LEU A 42 4.26 -3.99 17.90
N ASN A 43 3.62 -5.10 17.52
CA ASN A 43 3.43 -6.29 18.34
C ASN A 43 2.66 -6.01 19.66
N SER A 44 2.38 -7.05 20.43
CA SER A 44 1.86 -6.90 21.79
C SER A 44 2.38 -8.00 22.71
N ARG A 45 2.33 -7.74 24.02
CA ARG A 45 2.68 -8.71 25.06
C ARG A 45 1.84 -9.99 25.04
N LYS A 46 0.66 -9.97 24.39
CA LYS A 46 -0.23 -11.13 24.27
C LYS A 46 0.20 -12.11 23.18
N HIS A 47 1.05 -11.68 22.25
CA HIS A 47 1.48 -12.48 21.09
C HIS A 47 2.92 -12.95 21.27
N MET A 48 3.40 -13.76 20.33
CA MET A 48 4.81 -14.15 20.28
C MET A 48 5.70 -12.91 20.15
N PRO A 49 6.80 -12.81 20.93
CA PRO A 49 7.79 -11.76 20.73
C PRO A 49 8.46 -11.88 19.36
N ILE A 50 8.73 -10.76 18.70
CA ILE A 50 9.46 -10.73 17.42
C ILE A 50 10.85 -11.32 17.64
N GLY A 51 11.25 -12.26 16.78
CA GLY A 51 12.53 -12.96 16.89
C GLY A 51 12.55 -14.08 17.94
N ALA A 52 11.41 -14.45 18.54
CA ALA A 52 11.32 -15.67 19.34
C ALA A 52 11.52 -16.90 18.44
N ILE A 53 12.21 -17.92 18.97
CA ILE A 53 12.36 -19.22 18.32
C ILE A 53 11.31 -20.16 18.92
N VAL A 54 10.52 -20.81 18.06
CA VAL A 54 9.47 -21.75 18.46
C VAL A 54 9.46 -22.97 17.55
N ASP A 55 9.20 -24.15 18.10
CA ASP A 55 9.12 -25.38 17.30
C ASP A 55 7.74 -25.53 16.63
N ASP A 56 6.67 -25.17 17.35
CA ASP A 56 5.30 -25.16 16.85
C ASP A 56 4.65 -23.77 17.07
N PRO A 57 4.32 -23.02 16.00
CA PRO A 57 3.70 -21.71 16.13
C PRO A 57 2.21 -21.76 16.52
N ILE A 58 1.54 -22.92 16.41
CA ILE A 58 0.13 -23.09 16.83
C ILE A 58 0.02 -23.08 18.36
N LYS A 59 0.95 -23.78 19.03
CA LYS A 59 1.08 -23.83 20.49
C LYS A 59 2.50 -23.45 20.91
N PRO A 60 2.86 -22.16 20.81
CA PRO A 60 4.24 -21.74 20.98
C PRO A 60 4.70 -21.93 22.42
N ALA A 61 5.73 -22.74 22.60
CA ALA A 61 6.46 -22.83 23.86
C ALA A 61 7.41 -21.61 23.97
N LEU A 62 7.18 -20.74 24.96
CA LEU A 62 7.96 -19.53 25.17
C LEU A 62 8.71 -19.60 26.50
N PRO A 63 9.85 -20.31 26.53
CA PRO A 63 10.61 -20.56 27.75
C PRO A 63 11.31 -19.30 28.26
N GLU A 64 11.79 -19.35 29.50
CA GLU A 64 12.53 -18.25 30.11
C GLU A 64 13.94 -18.14 29.52
N PHE A 65 14.32 -16.92 29.13
CA PHE A 65 15.68 -16.51 28.77
C PHE A 65 16.23 -15.55 29.82
N THR A 66 17.53 -15.58 30.07
CA THR A 66 18.21 -14.51 30.81
C THR A 66 18.55 -13.39 29.84
N LEU A 67 18.20 -12.15 30.19
CA LEU A 67 18.48 -10.96 29.39
C LEU A 67 19.77 -10.29 29.87
N PHE A 68 20.63 -9.91 28.94
CA PHE A 68 21.88 -9.20 29.16
C PHE A 68 21.93 -7.97 28.26
N ARG A 69 22.24 -6.80 28.83
CA ARG A 69 22.57 -5.62 28.04
C ARG A 69 24.06 -5.64 27.75
N ASP A 70 24.43 -6.05 26.55
CA ASP A 70 25.84 -6.11 26.12
C ASP A 70 26.38 -4.70 25.76
N SER A 71 25.54 -3.79 25.26
CA SER A 71 25.89 -2.39 24.96
C SER A 71 24.63 -1.50 24.89
N ASP A 72 24.80 -0.19 24.68
CA ASP A 72 23.68 0.75 24.46
C ASP A 72 22.86 0.46 23.19
N SER A 73 23.42 -0.31 22.26
CA SER A 73 22.77 -0.70 21.00
C SER A 73 22.55 -2.21 20.87
N SER A 74 22.80 -3.02 21.90
CA SER A 74 22.62 -4.47 21.80
C SER A 74 22.16 -5.16 23.09
N ILE A 75 21.19 -6.07 22.93
CA ILE A 75 20.70 -6.95 23.99
C ILE A 75 20.92 -8.40 23.57
N ARG A 76 21.39 -9.22 24.52
CA ARG A 76 21.56 -10.66 24.37
C ARG A 76 20.56 -11.40 25.26
N CYS A 77 19.85 -12.36 24.69
CA CYS A 77 18.98 -13.30 25.38
C CYS A 77 19.67 -14.67 25.37
N GLU A 78 19.84 -15.30 26.53
CA GLU A 78 20.50 -16.60 26.64
C GLU A 78 19.69 -17.59 27.46
N ARG A 79 19.62 -18.83 27.00
CA ARG A 79 19.00 -19.94 27.72
C ARG A 79 19.80 -21.21 27.50
N THR A 80 20.06 -21.94 28.58
CA THR A 80 20.56 -23.32 28.51
C THR A 80 19.45 -24.28 28.93
N ALA A 81 19.08 -25.20 28.05
CA ALA A 81 18.11 -26.25 28.32
C ALA A 81 18.77 -27.42 29.08
N PRO A 82 17.97 -28.24 29.81
CA PRO A 82 18.52 -29.34 30.62
C PRO A 82 19.27 -30.42 29.83
N ASP A 83 19.00 -30.54 28.53
CA ASP A 83 19.67 -31.44 27.59
C ASP A 83 21.05 -30.94 27.14
N GLY A 84 21.50 -29.78 27.66
CA GLY A 84 22.79 -29.17 27.34
C GLY A 84 22.77 -28.28 26.10
N ILE A 85 21.60 -27.94 25.55
CA ILE A 85 21.50 -27.02 24.43
C ILE A 85 21.43 -25.57 24.92
N THR A 86 22.40 -24.76 24.53
CA THR A 86 22.45 -23.33 24.83
C THR A 86 22.05 -22.52 23.61
N ILE A 87 20.95 -21.78 23.73
CA ILE A 87 20.44 -20.86 22.71
C ILE A 87 20.82 -19.43 23.13
N ARG A 88 21.61 -18.76 22.28
CA ARG A 88 21.97 -17.35 22.41
C ARG A 88 21.37 -16.55 21.26
N LYS A 89 20.72 -15.45 21.59
CA LYS A 89 20.16 -14.50 20.62
C LYS A 89 20.68 -13.12 20.92
N LYS A 90 21.46 -12.55 20.01
CA LYS A 90 21.98 -11.18 20.13
C LYS A 90 21.25 -10.28 19.14
N PHE A 91 20.50 -9.33 19.68
CA PHE A 91 19.85 -8.28 18.92
C PHE A 91 20.71 -7.03 18.95
N SER A 92 21.08 -6.51 17.78
CA SER A 92 21.89 -5.29 17.64
C SER A 92 21.16 -4.30 16.76
N LEU A 93 20.91 -3.10 17.27
CA LEU A 93 20.29 -2.02 16.51
C LEU A 93 21.32 -1.43 15.53
N LEU A 94 20.97 -1.41 14.25
CA LEU A 94 21.80 -0.85 13.20
C LEU A 94 21.43 0.62 12.98
N GLN A 95 22.29 1.53 13.42
CA GLN A 95 22.09 2.96 13.23
C GLN A 95 22.27 3.35 11.76
N SER A 96 21.40 4.24 11.27
CA SER A 96 21.55 4.81 9.94
C SER A 96 22.63 5.90 9.91
N LYS A 97 23.22 6.14 8.75
CA LYS A 97 24.25 7.18 8.55
C LYS A 97 23.75 8.59 8.90
N GLN A 98 22.44 8.83 8.85
CA GLN A 98 21.81 10.12 9.14
C GLN A 98 21.23 10.18 10.56
N ASN A 99 21.41 9.13 11.37
CA ASN A 99 20.80 8.96 12.69
C ASN A 99 19.29 9.24 12.70
N LYS A 100 18.62 8.78 11.65
CA LYS A 100 17.17 8.85 11.43
C LYS A 100 16.67 7.54 10.83
N ASP A 101 15.41 7.23 11.04
CA ASP A 101 14.78 6.01 10.55
C ASP A 101 15.50 4.75 11.07
N ASN A 102 15.87 4.78 12.36
CA ASN A 102 16.59 3.71 13.05
C ASN A 102 15.66 2.57 13.48
N PHE A 103 15.14 1.82 12.50
CA PHE A 103 14.17 0.72 12.68
C PHE A 103 14.74 -0.68 12.35
N LEU A 104 16.03 -0.74 11.99
CA LEU A 104 16.70 -1.93 11.50
C LEU A 104 17.52 -2.60 12.59
N LEU A 105 17.34 -3.89 12.76
CA LEU A 105 18.08 -4.71 13.71
C LEU A 105 18.74 -5.89 13.01
N GLU A 106 19.85 -6.34 13.58
CA GLU A 106 20.42 -7.65 13.31
C GLU A 106 20.13 -8.58 14.49
N LEU A 107 19.63 -9.77 14.20
CA LEU A 107 19.48 -10.88 15.13
C LEU A 107 20.48 -11.98 14.76
N ASN A 108 21.47 -12.20 15.62
CA ASN A 108 22.37 -13.36 15.53
C ASN A 108 21.88 -14.43 16.50
N LEU A 109 21.55 -15.60 15.97
CA LEU A 109 21.09 -16.77 16.70
C LEU A 109 22.19 -17.83 16.69
N ASP A 110 22.69 -18.19 17.86
CA ASP A 110 23.62 -19.29 18.06
C ASP A 110 22.95 -20.39 18.89
N VAL A 111 22.96 -21.61 18.38
CA VAL A 111 22.51 -22.81 19.09
C VAL A 111 23.72 -23.71 19.29
N GLN A 112 24.24 -23.72 20.51
CA GLN A 112 25.42 -24.49 20.89
C GLN A 112 25.02 -25.75 21.64
N ASN A 113 25.59 -26.89 21.26
CA ASN A 113 25.44 -28.13 22.00
C ASN A 113 26.58 -28.30 23.00
N THR A 114 26.30 -28.08 24.28
CA THR A 114 27.21 -28.33 25.40
C THR A 114 26.97 -29.69 26.08
N GLY A 115 25.97 -30.44 25.60
CA GLY A 115 25.65 -31.78 26.06
C GLY A 115 26.52 -32.87 25.41
N ALA A 116 26.29 -34.11 25.83
CA ALA A 116 27.05 -35.27 25.36
C ALA A 116 26.46 -35.96 24.12
N GLN A 117 25.19 -35.69 23.79
CA GLN A 117 24.47 -36.34 22.69
C GLN A 117 24.26 -35.37 21.51
N PRO A 118 24.25 -35.86 20.25
CA PRO A 118 23.85 -35.04 19.11
C PRO A 118 22.42 -34.53 19.28
N HIS A 119 22.19 -33.27 18.92
CA HIS A 119 20.85 -32.69 18.89
C HIS A 119 20.49 -32.30 17.46
N ALA A 120 19.28 -32.63 17.06
CA ALA A 120 18.75 -32.29 15.74
C ALA A 120 17.37 -31.69 15.91
N ASN A 121 17.11 -30.61 15.17
CA ASN A 121 15.78 -30.06 15.00
C ASN A 121 15.41 -30.13 13.52
N ALA A 122 14.24 -30.70 13.19
CA ALA A 122 13.82 -30.92 11.81
C ALA A 122 13.52 -29.60 11.08
N ASP A 123 13.00 -28.63 11.83
CA ASP A 123 12.67 -27.28 11.43
C ASP A 123 12.40 -26.45 12.67
N TYR A 124 12.42 -25.13 12.52
CA TYR A 124 12.02 -24.23 13.59
C TYR A 124 11.37 -23.00 12.99
N PHE A 125 10.69 -22.23 13.82
CA PHE A 125 10.06 -20.98 13.41
C PHE A 125 10.69 -19.80 14.12
N ILE A 126 10.85 -18.71 13.39
CA ILE A 126 11.14 -17.39 13.93
C ILE A 126 9.86 -16.57 13.92
N ALA A 127 9.40 -16.15 15.10
CA ALA A 127 8.18 -15.37 15.24
C ALA A 127 8.35 -13.97 14.62
N LEU A 128 7.39 -13.58 13.78
CA LEU A 128 7.27 -12.23 13.23
C LEU A 128 6.58 -11.27 14.21
N GLY A 129 5.97 -11.83 15.27
CA GLY A 129 5.07 -11.10 16.16
C GLY A 129 3.70 -10.89 15.52
N SER A 130 3.03 -9.80 15.90
CA SER A 130 1.73 -9.42 15.35
C SER A 130 1.69 -8.02 14.74
N ALA A 131 0.76 -7.85 13.80
CA ALA A 131 0.33 -6.57 13.25
C ALA A 131 -1.18 -6.43 13.45
N ALA A 132 -1.64 -5.20 13.68
CA ALA A 132 -3.04 -4.87 13.89
C ALA A 132 -3.36 -3.52 13.22
N PRO A 133 -4.62 -3.31 12.78
CA PRO A 133 -5.05 -2.00 12.30
C PRO A 133 -4.83 -0.92 13.37
N ILE A 134 -4.39 0.27 12.95
CA ILE A 134 -4.09 1.38 13.86
C ILE A 134 -5.35 2.22 14.07
N HIS A 135 -6.14 2.38 13.03
CA HIS A 135 -7.43 3.07 13.06
C HIS A 135 -8.57 2.07 12.75
N PRO A 136 -9.72 2.18 13.42
CA PRO A 136 -10.95 1.46 13.05
C PRO A 136 -11.40 1.59 11.57
N LYS A 137 -10.94 2.62 10.85
CA LYS A 137 -11.26 2.85 9.43
C LYS A 137 -10.22 2.28 8.47
N ASP A 138 -9.11 1.73 8.99
CA ASP A 138 -8.10 1.10 8.15
C ASP A 138 -8.71 -0.12 7.45
N TYR A 139 -8.50 -0.22 6.14
CA TYR A 139 -9.07 -1.31 5.36
C TYR A 139 -8.43 -2.66 5.75
N PRO A 140 -9.22 -3.73 5.97
CA PRO A 140 -8.70 -5.05 6.33
C PRO A 140 -7.66 -5.60 5.35
N TYR A 141 -7.75 -5.23 4.07
CA TYR A 141 -6.78 -5.63 3.03
C TYR A 141 -5.33 -5.24 3.37
N TYR A 142 -5.11 -4.19 4.14
CA TYR A 142 -3.78 -3.76 4.52
C TYR A 142 -3.15 -4.57 5.66
N THR A 143 -3.97 -5.23 6.48
CA THR A 143 -3.46 -6.12 7.54
C THR A 143 -3.23 -7.49 6.95
N ARG A 144 -1.96 -7.86 6.78
CA ARG A 144 -1.58 -9.04 5.99
C ARG A 144 -0.30 -9.71 6.48
N LEU A 145 -0.23 -11.00 6.16
CA LEU A 145 0.97 -11.81 6.20
C LEU A 145 1.61 -11.77 4.80
N VAL A 146 2.91 -11.54 4.71
CA VAL A 146 3.61 -11.32 3.44
C VAL A 146 4.89 -12.14 3.39
N TRP A 147 5.23 -12.66 2.22
CA TRP A 147 6.51 -13.31 1.96
C TRP A 147 7.02 -12.98 0.56
N CYS A 148 8.33 -12.88 0.42
CA CYS A 148 8.96 -12.58 -0.87
C CYS A 148 9.75 -13.79 -1.36
N ILE A 149 9.52 -14.14 -2.62
CA ILE A 149 10.27 -15.21 -3.31
C ILE A 149 10.67 -14.66 -4.68
N ASN A 150 11.97 -14.71 -5.00
CA ASN A 150 12.57 -14.21 -6.22
C ASN A 150 12.19 -12.74 -6.49
N GLY A 151 12.20 -11.91 -5.42
CA GLY A 151 11.87 -10.48 -5.52
C GLY A 151 10.41 -10.18 -5.84
N LYS A 152 9.49 -11.13 -5.64
CA LYS A 152 8.04 -10.94 -5.79
C LYS A 152 7.35 -11.18 -4.45
N ALA A 153 6.72 -10.14 -3.91
CA ALA A 153 5.89 -10.28 -2.71
C ALA A 153 4.59 -11.02 -3.03
N ARG A 154 4.25 -11.95 -2.15
CA ARG A 154 2.94 -12.61 -2.05
C ARG A 154 2.37 -12.28 -0.68
N ASP A 155 1.06 -12.21 -0.58
CA ASP A 155 0.41 -11.92 0.69
C ASP A 155 -0.89 -12.68 0.89
N ARG A 156 -1.29 -12.73 2.16
CA ARG A 156 -2.61 -13.14 2.60
C ARG A 156 -3.12 -12.15 3.64
N ASN A 157 -4.15 -11.39 3.26
CA ASN A 157 -4.79 -10.42 4.16
C ASN A 157 -5.77 -11.10 5.13
N VAL A 158 -6.11 -10.40 6.22
CA VAL A 158 -7.00 -10.91 7.28
C VAL A 158 -8.39 -11.32 6.78
N SER A 159 -8.91 -10.73 5.71
CA SER A 159 -10.21 -11.12 5.15
C SER A 159 -10.21 -12.55 4.61
N ALA A 160 -9.06 -13.07 4.16
CA ALA A 160 -8.91 -14.45 3.70
C ALA A 160 -8.86 -15.50 4.84
N PHE A 161 -8.87 -15.05 6.10
CA PHE A 161 -8.98 -15.89 7.30
C PHE A 161 -10.42 -15.92 7.83
N GLN A 162 -11.24 -14.94 7.43
CA GLN A 162 -12.64 -14.84 7.79
C GLN A 162 -13.51 -15.66 6.82
N GLY A 163 -14.66 -16.11 7.30
CA GLY A 163 -15.65 -16.76 6.44
C GLY A 163 -16.34 -15.72 5.57
N SER A 164 -16.55 -16.03 4.29
CA SER A 164 -17.33 -15.20 3.38
C SER A 164 -18.48 -16.01 2.81
N GLY A 165 -19.67 -15.40 2.75
CA GLY A 165 -20.82 -15.94 2.03
C GLY A 165 -20.70 -15.81 0.50
N GLY A 166 -19.66 -15.13 0.00
CA GLY A 166 -19.50 -14.83 -1.42
C GLY A 166 -20.56 -13.87 -1.95
N PHE A 167 -20.49 -13.54 -3.24
CA PHE A 167 -21.56 -12.83 -3.92
C PHE A 167 -22.52 -13.86 -4.52
N LEU A 168 -23.75 -13.94 -3.99
CA LEU A 168 -24.74 -14.96 -4.37
C LEU A 168 -24.20 -16.40 -4.23
N GLY A 169 -23.40 -16.67 -3.19
CA GLY A 169 -22.79 -17.98 -2.94
C GLY A 169 -21.52 -18.29 -3.74
N ILE A 170 -21.21 -17.50 -4.78
CA ILE A 170 -19.96 -17.67 -5.55
C ILE A 170 -18.81 -17.06 -4.74
N GLY A 171 -17.78 -17.87 -4.48
CA GLY A 171 -16.64 -17.50 -3.65
C GLY A 171 -16.88 -17.66 -2.15
N ALA A 172 -17.94 -18.37 -1.75
CA ALA A 172 -18.17 -18.71 -0.36
C ALA A 172 -17.07 -19.64 0.17
N HIS A 173 -16.56 -19.34 1.36
CA HIS A 173 -15.54 -20.16 2.02
C HIS A 173 -15.71 -20.05 3.54
N PRO A 174 -15.45 -21.14 4.28
CA PRO A 174 -15.50 -21.12 5.73
C PRO A 174 -14.35 -20.28 6.29
N ALA A 175 -14.52 -19.77 7.51
CA ALA A 175 -13.44 -19.12 8.24
C ALA A 175 -12.29 -20.12 8.46
N GLN A 176 -11.08 -19.70 8.10
CA GLN A 176 -9.85 -20.45 8.33
C GLN A 176 -8.92 -19.55 9.15
N PRO A 177 -8.99 -19.59 10.48
CA PRO A 177 -8.27 -18.64 11.35
C PRO A 177 -6.76 -18.85 11.31
N VAL A 178 -6.30 -20.00 10.81
CA VAL A 178 -4.89 -20.35 10.68
C VAL A 178 -4.57 -20.62 9.21
N PHE A 179 -3.41 -20.13 8.79
CA PHE A 179 -2.85 -20.34 7.46
C PHE A 179 -1.42 -20.83 7.60
N GLN A 180 -1.05 -21.79 6.75
CA GLN A 180 0.32 -22.27 6.64
C GLN A 180 0.61 -22.60 5.18
N GLU A 181 1.75 -22.14 4.68
CA GLU A 181 2.23 -22.45 3.33
C GLU A 181 3.71 -22.80 3.40
N ASN A 182 4.08 -23.87 2.71
CA ASN A 182 5.48 -24.23 2.50
C ASN A 182 5.89 -23.78 1.10
N PHE A 183 7.12 -23.29 0.97
CA PHE A 183 7.65 -22.79 -0.30
C PHE A 183 9.15 -23.03 -0.42
N ALA A 184 9.66 -22.95 -1.65
CA ALA A 184 11.05 -23.19 -1.96
C ALA A 184 11.91 -21.91 -1.82
N GLY A 185 12.13 -21.47 -0.58
CA GLY A 185 13.11 -20.43 -0.26
C GLY A 185 12.60 -18.99 -0.41
N ALA A 186 11.97 -18.44 0.63
CA ALA A 186 11.68 -17.00 0.70
C ALA A 186 12.87 -16.19 1.20
N GLU A 187 13.07 -15.01 0.61
CA GLU A 187 14.11 -14.08 1.01
C GLU A 187 13.78 -13.32 2.28
N TRP A 188 12.50 -13.07 2.53
CA TRP A 188 11.98 -12.49 3.77
C TRP A 188 10.51 -12.79 3.95
N THR A 189 10.03 -12.67 5.18
CA THR A 189 8.62 -12.76 5.54
C THR A 189 8.24 -11.61 6.47
N ALA A 190 6.96 -11.25 6.54
CA ALA A 190 6.51 -10.09 7.29
C ALA A 190 5.05 -10.21 7.77
N VAL A 191 4.77 -9.49 8.85
CA VAL A 191 3.42 -9.06 9.22
C VAL A 191 3.34 -7.55 9.05
N THR A 192 2.25 -7.02 8.52
CA THR A 192 2.13 -5.59 8.21
C THR A 192 0.69 -5.13 8.39
N ASP A 193 0.55 -3.84 8.72
CA ASP A 193 -0.68 -3.07 8.62
C ASP A 193 -0.58 -2.04 7.48
N GLN A 194 -1.49 -1.06 7.45
CA GLN A 194 -1.53 -0.02 6.41
C GLN A 194 -0.25 0.82 6.32
N PHE A 195 0.48 1.04 7.40
CA PHE A 195 1.59 1.99 7.47
C PHE A 195 2.88 1.42 8.07
N PHE A 196 2.82 0.32 8.80
CA PHE A 196 3.96 -0.29 9.49
C PHE A 196 4.10 -1.76 9.14
N ALA A 197 5.33 -2.26 9.28
CA ALA A 197 5.65 -3.65 9.04
C ALA A 197 6.72 -4.15 10.02
N THR A 198 6.60 -5.43 10.37
CA THR A 198 7.69 -6.22 10.92
C THR A 198 8.15 -7.19 9.83
N ILE A 199 9.34 -6.97 9.27
CA ILE A 199 9.94 -7.78 8.21
C ILE A 199 11.14 -8.53 8.81
N ILE A 200 11.23 -9.83 8.59
CA ILE A 200 12.41 -10.62 8.96
C ILE A 200 12.98 -11.27 7.71
N ALA A 201 14.26 -10.98 7.44
CA ALA A 201 15.02 -11.51 6.32
C ALA A 201 16.17 -12.40 6.85
N PRO A 202 16.18 -13.72 6.59
CA PRO A 202 17.36 -14.55 6.88
C PRO A 202 18.52 -14.18 5.94
N LEU A 203 19.71 -13.98 6.51
CA LEU A 203 20.91 -13.51 5.80
C LEU A 203 21.81 -14.65 5.32
N ASN A 204 21.78 -15.80 5.99
CA ASN A 204 22.62 -16.95 5.67
C ASN A 204 21.84 -18.22 5.28
N ALA A 205 20.52 -18.11 5.12
CA ALA A 205 19.63 -19.16 4.65
C ALA A 205 18.39 -18.54 3.98
N LYS A 206 17.49 -19.38 3.47
CA LYS A 206 16.17 -18.95 3.00
C LYS A 206 15.08 -19.62 3.83
N ALA A 207 13.97 -18.93 4.02
CA ALA A 207 12.83 -19.49 4.73
C ALA A 207 12.13 -20.56 3.88
N THR A 208 11.61 -21.60 4.52
CA THR A 208 11.00 -22.76 3.84
C THR A 208 9.47 -22.77 3.95
N GLY A 209 8.90 -21.82 4.68
CA GLY A 209 7.46 -21.69 4.83
C GLY A 209 7.09 -20.51 5.72
N ILE A 210 5.79 -20.31 5.84
CA ILE A 210 5.20 -19.26 6.66
C ILE A 210 3.96 -19.80 7.35
N TRP A 211 3.73 -19.32 8.57
CA TRP A 211 2.54 -19.57 9.35
C TRP A 211 1.92 -18.23 9.75
N GLY A 212 0.60 -18.16 9.80
CA GLY A 212 -0.10 -17.02 10.35
C GLY A 212 -1.46 -17.36 10.93
N ARG A 213 -1.91 -16.52 11.85
CA ARG A 213 -3.22 -16.63 12.50
C ARG A 213 -3.86 -15.26 12.66
N SER A 214 -5.12 -15.15 12.26
CA SER A 214 -5.91 -13.95 12.54
C SER A 214 -6.40 -13.92 13.99
N PHE A 215 -6.54 -12.74 14.57
CA PHE A 215 -7.13 -12.55 15.89
C PHE A 215 -7.97 -11.28 15.97
N ASP A 216 -8.98 -11.29 16.83
CA ASP A 216 -9.81 -10.11 17.05
C ASP A 216 -9.07 -9.10 17.93
N VAL A 217 -8.91 -7.88 17.40
CA VAL A 217 -8.40 -6.73 18.16
C VAL A 217 -9.56 -6.05 18.88
N SER A 218 -10.66 -5.83 18.15
CA SER A 218 -11.90 -5.25 18.67
C SER A 218 -13.08 -5.77 17.85
N SER A 219 -13.89 -6.66 18.43
CA SER A 219 -15.07 -7.22 17.76
C SER A 219 -16.15 -6.16 17.50
N GLN A 220 -16.24 -5.12 18.34
CA GLN A 220 -17.21 -4.02 18.17
C GLN A 220 -16.87 -3.14 16.97
N GLN A 221 -15.58 -2.96 16.67
CA GLN A 221 -15.09 -2.13 15.57
C GLN A 221 -14.65 -2.96 14.35
N ASN A 222 -14.92 -4.28 14.37
CA ASN A 222 -14.50 -5.24 13.34
C ASN A 222 -13.00 -5.14 12.98
N MET A 223 -12.16 -4.89 13.97
CA MET A 223 -10.71 -4.79 13.79
C MET A 223 -10.08 -6.17 14.01
N VAL A 224 -9.43 -6.69 12.97
CA VAL A 224 -8.77 -8.00 13.00
C VAL A 224 -7.28 -7.82 12.72
N GLY A 225 -6.47 -8.37 13.62
CA GLY A 225 -5.02 -8.41 13.51
C GLY A 225 -4.54 -9.75 12.98
N ILE A 226 -3.23 -9.83 12.71
CA ILE A 226 -2.56 -11.04 12.26
C ILE A 226 -1.27 -11.27 13.03
N GLU A 227 -1.07 -12.50 13.47
CA GLU A 227 0.17 -12.99 14.07
C GLU A 227 0.86 -13.90 13.06
N GLY A 228 2.19 -13.87 12.99
CA GLY A 228 2.95 -14.62 11.99
C GLY A 228 4.24 -15.23 12.50
N ALA A 229 4.70 -16.27 11.81
CA ALA A 229 5.99 -16.90 12.04
C ALA A 229 6.59 -17.42 10.74
N MET A 230 7.91 -17.32 10.61
CA MET A 230 8.69 -17.76 9.47
C MET A 230 9.30 -19.13 9.75
N ARG A 231 9.04 -20.12 8.89
CA ARG A 231 9.66 -21.45 9.00
C ARG A 231 11.07 -21.42 8.41
N MET A 232 12.03 -21.95 9.16
CA MET A 232 13.42 -22.10 8.77
C MET A 232 13.77 -23.58 8.60
N PRO A 233 14.74 -23.92 7.74
CA PRO A 233 15.25 -25.28 7.65
C PRO A 233 15.82 -25.72 9.00
N GLY A 234 15.68 -27.01 9.30
CA GLY A 234 16.27 -27.63 10.48
C GLY A 234 17.80 -27.59 10.50
N PHE A 235 18.34 -28.01 11.63
CA PHE A 235 19.78 -28.10 11.85
C PHE A 235 20.12 -29.32 12.71
N GLN A 236 21.38 -29.75 12.63
CA GLN A 236 21.94 -30.77 13.49
C GLN A 236 23.25 -30.24 14.09
N VAL A 237 23.40 -30.38 15.41
CA VAL A 237 24.57 -29.93 16.17
C VAL A 237 25.13 -31.09 16.98
N GLN A 238 26.36 -31.49 16.66
CA GLN A 238 27.11 -32.47 17.45
C GLN A 238 27.58 -31.84 18.77
N PRO A 239 27.95 -32.64 19.79
CA PRO A 239 28.58 -32.13 21.01
C PRO A 239 29.75 -31.18 20.69
N GLY A 240 29.77 -30.01 21.32
CA GLY A 240 30.76 -28.95 21.12
C GLY A 240 30.54 -28.08 19.88
N GLN A 241 29.63 -28.44 18.97
CA GLN A 241 29.33 -27.63 17.79
C GLN A 241 28.32 -26.52 18.06
N THR A 242 28.34 -25.50 17.21
CA THR A 242 27.39 -24.39 17.22
C THR A 242 26.77 -24.24 15.84
N TYR A 243 25.44 -24.19 15.78
CA TYR A 243 24.69 -23.73 14.62
C TYR A 243 24.46 -22.23 14.73
N THR A 244 24.72 -21.49 13.65
CA THR A 244 24.54 -20.04 13.61
C THR A 244 23.56 -19.65 12.50
N ALA A 245 22.57 -18.85 12.83
CA ALA A 245 21.64 -18.23 11.90
C ALA A 245 21.64 -16.71 12.09
N ARG A 246 21.63 -15.96 11.00
CA ARG A 246 21.64 -14.49 11.02
C ARG A 246 20.39 -13.97 10.34
N PHE A 247 19.75 -13.00 10.97
CA PHE A 247 18.53 -12.38 10.47
C PHE A 247 18.65 -10.87 10.55
N GLN A 248 18.02 -10.20 9.59
CA GLN A 248 17.77 -8.77 9.63
C GLN A 248 16.29 -8.53 9.91
N ILE A 249 16.00 -7.67 10.86
CA ILE A 249 14.64 -7.34 11.30
C ILE A 249 14.39 -5.87 11.05
N TRP A 250 13.40 -5.55 10.21
CA TRP A 250 12.81 -4.22 10.15
C TRP A 250 11.57 -4.21 11.03
N ALA A 251 11.51 -3.35 12.04
CA ALA A 251 10.32 -3.16 12.86
C ALA A 251 9.98 -1.67 12.90
N GLY A 252 9.16 -1.22 11.96
CA GLY A 252 8.95 0.22 11.79
C GLY A 252 8.01 0.62 10.65
N PRO A 253 7.91 1.93 10.39
CA PRO A 253 7.10 2.49 9.33
C PRO A 253 7.55 2.01 7.94
N LYS A 254 6.64 1.94 6.98
CA LYS A 254 6.92 1.52 5.60
C LYS A 254 7.54 2.66 4.79
N ILE A 255 8.80 2.99 5.08
CA ILE A 255 9.55 4.04 4.40
C ILE A 255 10.22 3.48 3.15
N TYR A 256 9.65 3.75 1.98
CA TYR A 256 10.10 3.17 0.71
C TYR A 256 11.60 3.35 0.44
N HIS A 257 12.14 4.56 0.62
CA HIS A 257 13.56 4.83 0.31
C HIS A 257 14.53 4.03 1.21
N ARG A 258 14.16 3.76 2.46
CA ARG A 258 14.98 2.97 3.40
C ARG A 258 14.88 1.49 3.08
N LEU A 259 13.66 0.99 2.85
CA LEU A 259 13.42 -0.41 2.48
C LEU A 259 14.04 -0.77 1.12
N ALA A 260 14.12 0.19 0.18
CA ALA A 260 14.77 -0.02 -1.12
C ALA A 260 16.30 -0.07 -1.06
N GLN A 261 16.91 0.34 0.06
CA GLN A 261 18.36 0.23 0.31
C GLN A 261 18.76 -1.11 0.96
N LEU A 262 17.78 -1.92 1.37
CA LEU A 262 18.02 -3.23 1.95
C LEU A 262 18.31 -4.27 0.84
N GLU A 263 18.97 -5.37 1.21
CA GLU A 263 19.62 -6.28 0.26
C GLU A 263 18.66 -7.26 -0.43
N GLN A 264 17.49 -7.55 0.16
CA GLN A 264 16.59 -8.62 -0.26
C GLN A 264 15.29 -8.09 -0.92
N ASN A 265 15.30 -6.89 -1.51
CA ASN A 265 14.13 -6.24 -2.13
C ASN A 265 12.93 -6.05 -1.18
N GLU A 266 13.20 -5.67 0.07
CA GLU A 266 12.22 -5.48 1.14
C GLU A 266 11.20 -4.38 0.80
N ALA A 267 11.53 -3.46 -0.11
CA ALA A 267 10.59 -2.46 -0.65
C ALA A 267 9.35 -3.08 -1.33
N GLU A 268 9.39 -4.36 -1.73
CA GLU A 268 8.21 -5.06 -2.24
C GLU A 268 7.10 -5.21 -1.20
N ILE A 269 7.38 -4.99 0.10
CA ILE A 269 6.35 -4.90 1.13
C ILE A 269 5.27 -3.86 0.80
N MET A 270 5.60 -2.82 0.04
CA MET A 270 4.64 -1.80 -0.39
C MET A 270 3.55 -2.35 -1.34
N ASN A 271 3.83 -3.47 -2.03
CA ASN A 271 2.94 -4.13 -2.99
C ASN A 271 2.25 -3.15 -3.97
N PHE A 272 3.03 -2.37 -4.71
CA PHE A 272 2.51 -1.46 -5.74
C PHE A 272 2.00 -2.18 -7.01
N GLY A 273 2.04 -3.52 -7.06
CA GLY A 273 1.53 -4.32 -8.18
C GLY A 273 2.02 -3.85 -9.55
N VAL A 274 1.11 -3.81 -10.53
CA VAL A 274 1.42 -3.45 -11.93
C VAL A 274 1.83 -1.98 -12.13
N PHE A 275 1.52 -1.10 -11.17
CA PHE A 275 1.83 0.34 -11.26
C PHE A 275 3.11 0.72 -10.52
N LYS A 276 3.87 -0.25 -10.01
CA LYS A 276 5.12 -0.07 -9.25
C LYS A 276 6.03 1.02 -9.80
N ILE A 277 6.38 0.98 -11.08
CA ILE A 277 7.30 1.95 -11.69
C ILE A 277 6.74 3.38 -11.56
N VAL A 278 5.45 3.55 -11.81
CA VAL A 278 4.77 4.85 -11.73
C VAL A 278 4.69 5.32 -10.28
N SER A 279 4.27 4.45 -9.35
CA SER A 279 4.17 4.75 -7.92
C SER A 279 5.53 5.16 -7.34
N GLN A 280 6.60 4.45 -7.68
CA GLN A 280 7.96 4.76 -7.20
C GLN A 280 8.45 6.12 -7.71
N PHE A 281 8.24 6.39 -9.00
CA PHE A 281 8.63 7.67 -9.59
C PHE A 281 7.89 8.84 -8.91
N LEU A 282 6.57 8.71 -8.75
CA LEU A 282 5.75 9.74 -8.14
C LEU A 282 6.05 9.93 -6.65
N LEU A 283 6.41 8.86 -5.91
CA LEU A 283 6.76 8.92 -4.49
C LEU A 283 8.06 9.66 -4.28
N ASN A 284 9.09 9.29 -5.04
CA ASN A 284 10.38 9.97 -4.98
C ASN A 284 10.23 11.45 -5.33
N PHE A 285 9.42 11.76 -6.34
CA PHE A 285 9.18 13.14 -6.74
C PHE A 285 8.37 13.92 -5.69
N LEU A 286 7.33 13.31 -5.09
CA LEU A 286 6.57 13.90 -3.99
C LEU A 286 7.48 14.22 -2.79
N ASN A 287 8.31 13.27 -2.37
CA ASN A 287 9.25 13.45 -1.27
C ASN A 287 10.32 14.51 -1.58
N THR A 288 10.73 14.61 -2.84
CA THR A 288 11.63 15.69 -3.30
C THR A 288 10.96 17.06 -3.16
N ILE A 289 9.73 17.22 -3.66
CA ILE A 289 8.95 18.46 -3.52
C ILE A 289 8.75 18.80 -2.03
N HIS A 290 8.36 17.81 -1.23
CA HIS A 290 8.18 17.96 0.21
C HIS A 290 9.47 18.43 0.90
N GLY A 291 10.65 17.97 0.47
CA GLY A 291 11.93 18.47 0.97
C GLY A 291 12.10 19.99 0.84
N PHE A 292 11.49 20.61 -0.18
CA PHE A 292 11.52 22.05 -0.39
C PHE A 292 10.37 22.78 0.33
N VAL A 293 9.13 22.30 0.21
CA VAL A 293 7.94 23.00 0.75
C VAL A 293 7.63 22.67 2.21
N LYS A 294 8.09 21.51 2.71
CA LYS A 294 7.87 20.98 4.06
C LYS A 294 6.39 20.81 4.48
N ASP A 295 5.49 20.70 3.51
CA ASP A 295 4.06 20.46 3.70
C ASP A 295 3.57 19.46 2.64
N TYR A 296 3.04 18.31 3.08
CA TYR A 296 2.61 17.25 2.17
C TYR A 296 1.37 17.62 1.35
N GLY A 297 0.46 18.41 1.89
CA GLY A 297 -0.73 18.88 1.16
C GLY A 297 -0.32 19.79 0.01
N VAL A 298 0.57 20.76 0.27
CA VAL A 298 1.16 21.62 -0.77
C VAL A 298 1.99 20.80 -1.76
N ALA A 299 2.76 19.82 -1.28
CA ALA A 299 3.55 18.95 -2.15
C ALA A 299 2.66 18.18 -3.14
N ILE A 300 1.49 17.67 -2.70
CA ILE A 300 0.50 17.04 -3.58
C ILE A 300 -0.04 18.02 -4.62
N LEU A 301 -0.34 19.27 -4.24
CA LEU A 301 -0.81 20.30 -5.18
C LEU A 301 0.24 20.63 -6.25
N VAL A 302 1.50 20.80 -5.83
CA VAL A 302 2.63 21.08 -6.73
C VAL A 302 2.91 19.89 -7.64
N LEU A 303 2.90 18.66 -7.12
CA LEU A 303 3.04 17.44 -7.91
C LEU A 303 1.97 17.38 -9.00
N THR A 304 0.71 17.62 -8.63
CA THR A 304 -0.42 17.66 -9.56
C THR A 304 -0.20 18.70 -10.66
N LEU A 305 0.23 19.91 -10.28
CA LEU A 305 0.51 21.00 -11.22
C LEU A 305 1.61 20.61 -12.22
N VAL A 306 2.73 20.06 -11.74
CA VAL A 306 3.85 19.66 -12.61
C VAL A 306 3.42 18.58 -13.59
N VAL A 307 2.75 17.52 -13.11
CA VAL A 307 2.22 16.47 -13.99
C VAL A 307 1.28 17.06 -15.04
N ARG A 308 0.43 18.01 -14.65
CA ARG A 308 -0.46 18.72 -15.59
C ARG A 308 0.28 19.54 -16.63
N LEU A 309 1.34 20.24 -16.25
CA LEU A 309 2.15 21.04 -17.18
C LEU A 309 2.86 20.15 -18.19
N VAL A 310 3.41 19.02 -17.75
CA VAL A 310 4.05 18.03 -18.65
C VAL A 310 3.03 17.43 -19.63
N LEU A 311 1.83 17.11 -19.17
CA LEU A 311 0.76 16.54 -20.00
C LEU A 311 -0.02 17.59 -20.80
N TRP A 312 0.23 18.89 -20.57
CA TRP A 312 -0.48 19.99 -21.20
C TRP A 312 -0.60 19.90 -22.73
N PRO A 313 0.50 19.70 -23.51
CA PRO A 313 0.41 19.64 -24.97
C PRO A 313 -0.45 18.48 -25.46
N LEU A 314 -0.36 17.33 -24.80
CA LEU A 314 -1.17 16.15 -25.10
C LEU A 314 -2.64 16.43 -24.84
N GLN A 315 -2.96 16.98 -23.67
CA GLN A 315 -4.33 17.28 -23.25
C GLN A 315 -4.97 18.35 -24.15
N SER A 316 -4.19 19.34 -24.59
CA SER A 316 -4.63 20.35 -25.57
C SER A 316 -5.00 19.72 -26.92
N LYS A 317 -4.18 18.81 -27.45
CA LYS A 317 -4.49 18.08 -28.71
C LYS A 317 -5.75 17.23 -28.58
N ALA A 318 -5.93 16.54 -27.45
CA ALA A 318 -7.14 15.77 -27.20
C ALA A 318 -8.39 16.65 -27.08
N ASN A 319 -8.27 17.81 -26.41
CA ASN A 319 -9.35 18.79 -26.32
C ASN A 319 -9.76 19.34 -27.69
N GLN A 320 -8.79 19.64 -28.57
CA GLN A 320 -9.08 20.04 -29.95
C GLN A 320 -9.82 18.93 -30.71
N THR A 321 -9.38 17.67 -30.56
CA THR A 321 -10.05 16.51 -31.18
C THR A 321 -11.49 16.39 -30.68
N MET A 322 -11.72 16.52 -29.38
CA MET A 322 -13.05 16.46 -28.79
C MET A 322 -13.97 17.60 -29.27
N ARG A 323 -13.44 18.83 -29.43
CA ARG A 323 -14.19 19.95 -30.04
C ARG A 323 -14.58 19.67 -31.48
N LYS A 324 -13.67 19.10 -32.29
CA LYS A 324 -13.98 18.68 -33.68
C LYS A 324 -15.05 17.59 -33.71
N THR A 325 -14.96 16.59 -32.84
CA THR A 325 -15.97 15.54 -32.70
C THR A 325 -17.32 16.09 -32.29
N ALA A 326 -17.36 17.10 -31.40
CA ALA A 326 -18.60 17.75 -31.00
C ALA A 326 -19.29 18.47 -32.18
N LEU A 327 -18.52 19.08 -33.09
CA LEU A 327 -19.06 19.69 -34.31
C LEU A 327 -19.67 18.66 -35.28
N LEU A 328 -19.22 17.39 -35.24
CA LEU A 328 -19.84 16.30 -36.00
C LEU A 328 -21.13 15.76 -35.37
N GLY A 329 -21.51 16.23 -34.18
CA GLY A 329 -22.70 15.77 -33.45
C GLY A 329 -23.98 15.67 -34.29
N PRO A 330 -24.36 16.69 -35.08
CA PRO A 330 -25.56 16.64 -35.94
C PRO A 330 -25.48 15.54 -37.01
N LYS A 331 -24.35 15.45 -37.73
CA LYS A 331 -24.12 14.41 -38.75
C LYS A 331 -24.13 13.01 -38.15
N MET A 332 -23.63 12.87 -36.92
CA MET A 332 -23.68 11.62 -36.16
C MET A 332 -25.11 11.22 -35.77
N GLN A 333 -26.00 12.20 -35.50
CA GLN A 333 -27.41 11.93 -35.22
C GLN A 333 -28.15 11.48 -36.49
N GLU A 334 -27.93 12.16 -37.62
CA GLU A 334 -28.49 11.76 -38.92
C GLU A 334 -28.13 10.30 -39.28
N LEU A 335 -26.87 9.90 -39.09
CA LEU A 335 -26.43 8.52 -39.33
C LEU A 335 -27.11 7.51 -38.39
N ARG A 336 -27.32 7.87 -37.12
CA ARG A 336 -27.98 7.02 -36.13
C ARG A 336 -29.46 6.82 -36.44
N GLU A 337 -30.13 7.88 -36.91
CA GLU A 337 -31.53 7.80 -37.33
C GLU A 337 -31.66 6.98 -38.62
N LYS A 338 -30.77 7.18 -39.58
CA LYS A 338 -30.79 6.49 -40.87
C LYS A 338 -30.48 4.98 -40.77
N TYR A 339 -29.62 4.57 -39.86
CA TYR A 339 -29.17 3.18 -39.70
C TYR A 339 -29.57 2.57 -38.34
N LYS A 340 -30.69 3.01 -37.76
CA LYS A 340 -31.16 2.57 -36.44
C LYS A 340 -31.29 1.04 -36.33
N ASP A 341 -31.71 0.40 -37.41
CA ASP A 341 -31.97 -1.04 -37.46
C ASP A 341 -30.75 -1.87 -37.94
N ASP A 342 -29.63 -1.21 -38.28
CA ASP A 342 -28.39 -1.86 -38.74
C ASP A 342 -27.16 -1.29 -37.99
N PRO A 343 -26.88 -1.79 -36.77
CA PRO A 343 -25.79 -1.28 -35.94
C PRO A 343 -24.41 -1.51 -36.56
N THR A 344 -24.26 -2.56 -37.37
CA THR A 344 -23.01 -2.85 -38.07
C THR A 344 -22.72 -1.78 -39.11
N ARG A 345 -23.70 -1.45 -39.95
CA ARG A 345 -23.57 -0.41 -40.97
C ARG A 345 -23.46 0.99 -40.36
N MET A 346 -24.18 1.25 -39.27
CA MET A 346 -24.02 2.49 -38.50
C MET A 346 -22.57 2.70 -38.07
N ASN A 347 -21.94 1.68 -37.45
CA ASN A 347 -20.55 1.78 -37.00
C ASN A 347 -19.57 2.02 -38.15
N GLN A 348 -19.80 1.41 -39.32
CA GLN A 348 -18.99 1.63 -40.51
C GLN A 348 -19.10 3.07 -41.04
N GLU A 349 -20.32 3.60 -41.16
CA GLU A 349 -20.54 4.97 -41.65
C GLU A 349 -20.04 6.03 -40.67
N VAL A 350 -20.17 5.80 -39.36
CA VAL A 350 -19.56 6.64 -38.32
C VAL A 350 -18.03 6.68 -38.47
N MET A 351 -17.39 5.53 -38.69
CA MET A 351 -15.95 5.47 -38.88
C MET A 351 -15.52 6.14 -40.20
N LYS A 352 -16.29 6.00 -41.28
CA LYS A 352 -16.06 6.73 -42.54
C LYS A 352 -16.17 8.23 -42.34
N LEU A 353 -17.17 8.70 -41.58
CA LEU A 353 -17.34 10.11 -41.23
C LEU A 353 -16.12 10.64 -40.47
N TYR A 354 -15.65 9.92 -39.45
CA TYR A 354 -14.42 10.31 -38.74
C TYR A 354 -13.19 10.37 -39.64
N LYS A 355 -13.02 9.40 -40.56
CA LYS A 355 -11.93 9.41 -41.54
C LYS A 355 -12.02 10.61 -42.50
N GLN A 356 -13.22 10.95 -42.96
CA GLN A 356 -13.44 12.09 -43.88
C GLN A 356 -13.00 13.42 -43.26
N TYR A 357 -13.15 13.59 -41.94
CA TYR A 357 -12.73 14.82 -41.24
C TYR A 357 -11.40 14.67 -40.48
N GLY A 358 -10.67 13.57 -40.71
CA GLY A 358 -9.35 13.33 -40.11
C GLY A 358 -9.38 13.22 -38.58
N ILE A 359 -10.51 12.81 -38.01
CA ILE A 359 -10.69 12.68 -36.57
C ILE A 359 -10.32 11.26 -36.16
N ASN A 360 -9.38 11.14 -35.22
CA ASN A 360 -9.09 9.85 -34.58
C ASN A 360 -9.99 9.70 -33.33
N PRO A 361 -10.92 8.73 -33.30
CA PRO A 361 -11.79 8.52 -32.14
C PRO A 361 -11.00 8.19 -30.86
N VAL A 362 -9.81 7.60 -30.98
CA VAL A 362 -8.92 7.29 -29.84
C VAL A 362 -8.19 8.54 -29.33
N GLY A 363 -8.01 9.56 -30.18
CA GLY A 363 -7.31 10.79 -29.81
C GLY A 363 -8.01 11.56 -28.67
N GLY A 364 -9.32 11.41 -28.52
CA GLY A 364 -10.09 12.01 -27.43
C GLY A 364 -9.94 11.29 -26.08
N CYS A 365 -9.70 9.97 -26.07
CA CYS A 365 -9.53 9.19 -24.84
C CYS A 365 -8.05 8.97 -24.46
N LEU A 366 -7.10 9.32 -25.33
CA LEU A 366 -5.67 9.18 -25.08
C LEU A 366 -5.19 9.83 -23.77
N PRO A 367 -5.66 11.04 -23.37
CA PRO A 367 -5.29 11.59 -22.07
C PRO A 367 -5.81 10.76 -20.90
N MET A 368 -7.00 10.18 -21.01
CA MET A 368 -7.52 9.29 -19.97
C MET A 368 -6.66 8.02 -19.85
N ALA A 369 -6.23 7.44 -20.97
CA ALA A 369 -5.38 6.25 -20.98
C ALA A 369 -4.05 6.47 -20.25
N ILE A 370 -3.42 7.64 -20.42
CA ILE A 370 -2.19 8.01 -19.70
C ILE A 370 -2.47 8.40 -18.24
N GLN A 371 -3.62 9.02 -17.98
CA GLN A 371 -4.02 9.42 -16.64
C GLN A 371 -4.33 8.22 -15.73
N ILE A 372 -4.86 7.13 -16.27
CA ILE A 372 -5.24 5.93 -15.51
C ILE A 372 -4.04 5.34 -14.73
N PRO A 373 -2.89 5.02 -15.35
CA PRO A 373 -1.70 4.56 -14.62
C PRO A 373 -1.20 5.55 -13.58
N ILE A 374 -1.21 6.85 -13.89
CA ILE A 374 -0.79 7.90 -12.95
C ILE A 374 -1.71 7.92 -11.73
N PHE A 375 -3.03 7.86 -11.96
CA PHE A 375 -4.02 7.83 -10.88
C PHE A 375 -3.84 6.61 -9.99
N PHE A 376 -3.76 5.40 -10.56
CA PHE A 376 -3.59 4.19 -9.75
C PHE A 376 -2.24 4.16 -9.04
N GLY A 377 -1.18 4.70 -9.66
CA GLY A 377 0.12 4.85 -9.03
C GLY A 377 0.07 5.78 -7.81
N LEU A 378 -0.53 6.96 -7.95
CA LEU A 378 -0.75 7.89 -6.83
C LEU A 378 -1.64 7.29 -5.75
N TYR A 379 -2.71 6.60 -6.14
CA TYR A 379 -3.63 5.96 -5.20
C TYR A 379 -2.89 4.97 -4.30
N GLN A 380 -2.15 4.03 -4.89
CA GLN A 380 -1.43 3.01 -4.12
C GLN A 380 -0.33 3.60 -3.24
N MET A 381 0.36 4.61 -3.76
CA MET A 381 1.42 5.32 -3.05
C MET A 381 0.86 6.09 -1.84
N LEU A 382 -0.11 6.98 -2.07
CA LEU A 382 -0.67 7.84 -1.01
C LEU A 382 -1.39 7.02 0.06
N ALA A 383 -2.05 5.91 -0.30
CA ALA A 383 -2.79 5.12 0.65
C ALA A 383 -1.92 4.39 1.70
N GLN A 384 -0.64 4.15 1.40
CA GLN A 384 0.31 3.46 2.31
C GLN A 384 1.47 4.36 2.74
N ALA A 385 1.51 5.62 2.31
CA ALA A 385 2.53 6.58 2.68
C ALA A 385 2.36 6.96 4.15
N VAL A 386 3.24 6.42 4.99
CA VAL A 386 3.29 6.70 6.43
C VAL A 386 3.56 8.17 6.74
N GLU A 387 4.21 8.87 5.81
CA GLU A 387 4.56 10.28 5.93
C GLU A 387 3.34 11.21 5.86
N LEU A 388 2.22 10.74 5.29
CA LEU A 388 0.96 11.48 5.25
C LEU A 388 0.17 11.39 6.55
N ARG A 389 0.52 10.46 7.43
CA ARG A 389 -0.13 10.32 8.73
C ARG A 389 0.13 11.54 9.58
N ASN A 390 -0.92 12.06 10.21
CA ASN A 390 -0.89 13.31 10.96
C ASN A 390 -0.39 14.54 10.15
N ALA A 391 -0.26 14.43 8.83
CA ALA A 391 0.07 15.57 7.98
C ALA A 391 -1.17 16.43 7.83
N LYS A 392 -1.07 17.69 8.29
CA LYS A 392 -2.17 18.64 8.29
C LYS A 392 -2.21 19.44 7.00
N PHE A 393 -3.41 19.75 6.51
CA PHE A 393 -3.59 20.66 5.39
C PHE A 393 -4.95 21.37 5.50
N LEU A 394 -4.94 22.71 5.59
CA LEU A 394 -6.15 23.52 5.85
C LEU A 394 -6.89 23.04 7.11
N TRP A 395 -8.12 22.53 6.97
CA TRP A 395 -8.91 21.94 8.07
C TRP A 395 -8.64 20.44 8.28
N VAL A 396 -7.94 19.79 7.34
CA VAL A 396 -7.64 18.35 7.44
C VAL A 396 -6.51 18.14 8.43
N HIS A 397 -6.74 17.28 9.42
CA HIS A 397 -5.76 16.97 10.45
C HIS A 397 -4.86 15.77 10.12
N ASP A 398 -5.31 14.89 9.22
CA ASP A 398 -4.54 13.74 8.74
C ASP A 398 -4.89 13.47 7.26
N LEU A 399 -3.91 13.65 6.37
CA LEU A 399 -4.07 13.43 4.93
C LEU A 399 -4.22 11.95 4.55
N SER A 400 -3.82 11.02 5.41
CA SER A 400 -3.93 9.58 5.20
C SER A 400 -5.31 9.00 5.55
N GLN A 401 -6.15 9.77 6.24
CA GLN A 401 -7.49 9.38 6.70
C GLN A 401 -8.60 10.15 5.97
N PRO A 402 -9.88 9.73 6.09
CA PRO A 402 -11.01 10.51 5.60
C PRO A 402 -11.10 11.86 6.31
N ASP A 403 -11.46 12.93 5.59
CA ASP A 403 -11.51 14.30 6.15
C ASP A 403 -12.82 14.61 6.88
N THR A 404 -13.23 13.73 7.80
CA THR A 404 -14.46 13.90 8.57
C THR A 404 -14.36 15.10 9.51
N VAL A 405 -15.09 16.18 9.20
CA VAL A 405 -15.11 17.41 10.01
C VAL A 405 -16.18 17.37 11.10
N ALA A 406 -17.32 16.73 10.82
CA ALA A 406 -18.42 16.56 11.76
C ALA A 406 -19.25 15.32 11.41
N HIS A 407 -20.10 14.89 12.35
CA HIS A 407 -21.12 13.87 12.09
C HIS A 407 -22.50 14.52 12.12
N LEU A 408 -23.37 14.16 11.18
CA LEU A 408 -24.75 14.67 11.18
C LEU A 408 -25.48 14.23 12.46
N PRO A 409 -26.11 15.15 13.22
CA PRO A 409 -26.61 14.88 14.56
C PRO A 409 -27.72 13.83 14.65
N VAL A 410 -28.40 13.52 13.54
CA VAL A 410 -29.50 12.54 13.49
C VAL A 410 -29.12 11.24 12.79
N LEU A 411 -28.21 11.29 11.81
CA LEU A 411 -27.88 10.13 10.96
C LEU A 411 -26.51 9.53 11.28
N GLY A 412 -25.70 10.18 12.11
CA GLY A 412 -24.31 9.77 12.38
C GLY A 412 -23.41 9.79 11.14
N PHE A 413 -23.87 10.37 10.03
CA PHE A 413 -23.17 10.34 8.76
C PHE A 413 -21.97 11.32 8.79
N PRO A 414 -20.75 10.87 8.48
CA PRO A 414 -19.56 11.73 8.50
C PRO A 414 -19.62 12.76 7.38
N ILE A 415 -19.27 14.01 7.65
CA ILE A 415 -19.19 15.09 6.67
C ILE A 415 -17.74 15.26 6.22
N ASN A 416 -17.45 14.82 4.99
CA ASN A 416 -16.14 14.82 4.38
C ASN A 416 -16.10 15.91 3.28
N ILE A 417 -15.41 17.03 3.52
CA ILE A 417 -15.49 18.23 2.68
C ILE A 417 -14.73 18.06 1.35
N ILE A 418 -13.53 17.50 1.38
CA ILE A 418 -12.66 17.37 0.20
C ILE A 418 -13.29 16.42 -0.84
N PRO A 419 -13.84 15.24 -0.50
CA PRO A 419 -14.58 14.43 -1.47
C PRO A 419 -15.79 15.16 -2.07
N LEU A 420 -16.50 16.00 -1.28
CA LEU A 420 -17.59 16.81 -1.81
C LEU A 420 -17.08 17.89 -2.79
N LEU A 421 -15.97 18.55 -2.48
CA LEU A 421 -15.30 19.49 -3.40
C LEU A 421 -14.79 18.79 -4.66
N MET A 422 -14.26 17.58 -4.51
CA MET A 422 -13.85 16.74 -5.63
C MET A 422 -15.03 16.45 -6.56
N ALA A 423 -16.18 16.03 -6.02
CA ALA A 423 -17.37 15.79 -6.81
C ALA A 423 -17.93 17.07 -7.45
N ALA A 424 -17.98 18.18 -6.70
CA ALA A 424 -18.44 19.47 -7.21
C ALA A 424 -17.56 19.97 -8.37
N THR A 425 -16.24 19.91 -8.23
CA THR A 425 -15.29 20.28 -9.29
C THR A 425 -15.38 19.33 -10.48
N GLN A 426 -15.66 18.04 -10.27
CA GLN A 426 -15.87 17.08 -11.35
C GLN A 426 -17.16 17.37 -12.13
N VAL A 427 -18.25 17.71 -11.44
CA VAL A 427 -19.52 18.13 -12.07
C VAL A 427 -19.32 19.43 -12.86
N TRP A 428 -18.59 20.39 -12.31
CA TRP A 428 -18.24 21.64 -13.01
C TRP A 428 -17.41 21.36 -14.27
N LEU A 429 -16.36 20.54 -14.16
CA LEU A 429 -15.54 20.13 -15.29
C LEU A 429 -16.37 19.44 -16.38
N MET A 430 -17.29 18.56 -15.98
CA MET A 430 -18.20 17.87 -16.91
C MET A 430 -19.15 18.84 -17.61
N ALA A 431 -19.67 19.85 -16.90
CA ALA A 431 -20.52 20.87 -17.49
C ALA A 431 -19.77 21.73 -18.54
N MET A 432 -18.46 21.90 -18.39
CA MET A 432 -17.62 22.60 -19.37
C MET A 432 -17.22 21.75 -20.57
N THR A 433 -17.20 20.44 -20.41
CA THR A 433 -16.73 19.48 -21.41
C THR A 433 -17.83 19.25 -22.47
N PRO A 434 -17.51 19.26 -23.78
CA PRO A 434 -18.48 18.98 -24.83
C PRO A 434 -19.15 17.61 -24.65
N LYS A 435 -20.48 17.57 -24.70
CA LYS A 435 -21.27 16.35 -24.55
C LYS A 435 -21.25 15.51 -25.83
N THR A 436 -20.22 14.69 -26.01
CA THR A 436 -20.12 13.69 -27.09
C THR A 436 -20.80 12.37 -26.69
N GLY A 437 -21.26 11.57 -27.66
CA GLY A 437 -21.85 10.24 -27.38
C GLY A 437 -23.37 10.15 -27.58
N ASP A 438 -23.92 8.95 -27.48
CA ASP A 438 -25.37 8.68 -27.48
C ASP A 438 -26.05 9.12 -26.17
N PRO A 439 -27.39 9.27 -26.16
CA PRO A 439 -28.12 9.71 -24.97
C PRO A 439 -27.88 8.83 -23.74
N THR A 440 -27.68 7.52 -23.92
CA THR A 440 -27.43 6.58 -22.83
C THR A 440 -26.03 6.79 -22.23
N GLN A 441 -24.99 6.86 -23.06
CA GLN A 441 -23.63 7.18 -22.59
C GLN A 441 -23.58 8.52 -21.85
N ARG A 442 -24.30 9.54 -22.34
CA ARG A 442 -24.38 10.86 -21.67
C ARG A 442 -25.00 10.76 -20.29
N ARG A 443 -26.08 9.99 -20.12
CA ARG A 443 -26.72 9.77 -18.81
C ARG A 443 -25.75 9.09 -17.84
N ILE A 444 -25.05 8.04 -18.27
CA ILE A 444 -24.05 7.34 -17.43
C ILE A 444 -22.94 8.31 -17.00
N MET A 445 -22.43 9.13 -17.92
CA MET A 445 -21.43 10.15 -17.61
C MET A 445 -21.93 11.14 -16.55
N MET A 446 -23.18 11.61 -16.64
CA MET A 446 -23.74 12.54 -15.65
C MET A 446 -23.80 11.97 -14.22
N PHE A 447 -24.03 10.66 -14.06
CA PHE A 447 -24.03 10.00 -12.76
C PHE A 447 -22.64 9.58 -12.27
N THR A 448 -21.62 9.59 -13.15
CA THR A 448 -20.26 9.14 -12.81
C THR A 448 -19.65 9.87 -11.60
N PRO A 449 -19.78 11.21 -11.44
CA PRO A 449 -19.26 11.90 -10.26
C PRO A 449 -19.92 11.45 -8.96
N LEU A 450 -21.21 11.09 -8.98
CA LEU A 450 -21.92 10.60 -7.80
C LEU A 450 -21.47 9.18 -7.42
N ILE A 451 -21.27 8.31 -8.42
CA ILE A 451 -20.74 6.97 -8.20
C ILE A 451 -19.31 7.05 -7.63
N PHE A 452 -18.47 7.91 -8.22
CA PHE A 452 -17.10 8.11 -7.77
C PHE A 452 -17.04 8.75 -6.38
N LEU A 453 -17.93 9.70 -6.08
CA LEU A 453 -18.10 10.26 -4.75
C LEU A 453 -18.42 9.16 -3.74
N PHE A 454 -19.41 8.31 -3.99
CA PHE A 454 -19.79 7.21 -3.09
C PHE A 454 -18.60 6.27 -2.82
N PHE A 455 -17.84 5.91 -3.85
CA PHE A 455 -16.68 5.03 -3.71
C PHE A 455 -15.53 5.69 -2.94
N CYS A 456 -15.19 6.94 -3.26
CA CYS A 456 -14.05 7.65 -2.67
C CYS A 456 -14.40 8.43 -1.40
N TYR A 457 -15.67 8.44 -0.96
CA TYR A 457 -16.10 9.26 0.18
C TYR A 457 -15.30 8.96 1.45
N ASN A 458 -15.01 7.68 1.68
CA ASN A 458 -14.29 7.18 2.85
C ASN A 458 -12.81 6.88 2.57
N PHE A 459 -12.25 7.37 1.46
CA PHE A 459 -10.84 7.20 1.15
C PHE A 459 -10.00 8.31 1.79
N ALA A 460 -8.67 8.12 1.77
CA ALA A 460 -7.71 9.09 2.27
C ALA A 460 -7.91 10.48 1.63
N ALA A 461 -7.91 11.53 2.46
CA ALA A 461 -8.09 12.91 2.03
C ALA A 461 -7.05 13.36 0.99
N ALA A 462 -5.81 12.84 1.06
CA ALA A 462 -4.74 13.08 0.08
C ALA A 462 -5.17 12.77 -1.36
N LEU A 463 -5.91 11.67 -1.56
CA LEU A 463 -6.37 11.26 -2.89
C LEU A 463 -7.46 12.22 -3.40
N ALA A 464 -8.41 12.57 -2.54
CA ALA A 464 -9.48 13.49 -2.90
C ALA A 464 -8.93 14.92 -3.14
N LEU A 465 -7.89 15.32 -2.39
CA LEU A 465 -7.17 16.59 -2.58
C LEU A 465 -6.48 16.63 -3.94
N TYR A 466 -5.74 15.56 -4.27
CA TYR A 466 -5.14 15.38 -5.59
C TYR A 466 -6.19 15.55 -6.70
N TYR A 467 -7.31 14.84 -6.60
CA TYR A 467 -8.33 14.83 -7.64
C TYR A 467 -9.05 16.19 -7.76
N THR A 468 -9.28 16.87 -6.64
CA THR A 468 -9.83 18.23 -6.61
C THR A 468 -8.90 19.21 -7.33
N ALA A 469 -7.61 19.21 -7.00
CA ALA A 469 -6.61 20.04 -7.66
C ALA A 469 -6.52 19.72 -9.17
N GLN A 470 -6.52 18.43 -9.49
CA GLN A 470 -6.50 17.91 -10.85
C GLN A 470 -7.69 18.42 -11.67
N ASN A 471 -8.90 18.46 -11.10
CA ASN A 471 -10.09 19.02 -11.76
C ASN A 471 -9.99 20.53 -11.94
N LEU A 472 -9.53 21.27 -10.92
CA LEU A 472 -9.37 22.72 -10.98
C LEU A 472 -8.39 23.14 -12.08
N PHE A 473 -7.25 22.45 -12.20
CA PHE A 473 -6.30 22.71 -13.29
C PHE A 473 -6.89 22.36 -14.66
N SER A 474 -7.70 21.31 -14.77
CA SER A 474 -8.43 21.03 -16.01
C SER A 474 -9.43 22.11 -16.35
N ILE A 475 -10.19 22.62 -15.38
CA ILE A 475 -11.14 23.73 -15.57
C ILE A 475 -10.39 24.96 -16.11
N LEU A 476 -9.25 25.31 -15.50
CA LEU A 476 -8.39 26.39 -15.95
C LEU A 476 -7.93 26.19 -17.40
N GLN A 477 -7.46 24.98 -17.73
CA GLN A 477 -7.07 24.64 -19.10
C GLN A 477 -8.23 24.74 -20.09
N PHE A 478 -9.44 24.29 -19.71
CA PHE A 478 -10.63 24.41 -20.56
C PHE A 478 -11.00 25.88 -20.83
N TYR A 479 -10.90 26.75 -19.82
CA TYR A 479 -11.12 28.18 -20.01
C TYR A 479 -10.12 28.78 -21.01
N GLN A 480 -8.84 28.42 -20.91
CA GLN A 480 -7.83 28.87 -21.87
C GLN A 480 -8.10 28.33 -23.28
N ASN A 481 -8.48 27.06 -23.41
CA ASN A 481 -8.81 26.46 -24.70
C ASN A 481 -10.08 27.04 -25.34
N LYS A 482 -11.09 27.43 -24.55
CA LYS A 482 -12.31 28.11 -25.05
C LYS A 482 -12.00 29.46 -25.70
N ARG A 483 -10.93 30.15 -25.30
CA ARG A 483 -10.49 31.41 -25.93
C ARG A 483 -9.88 31.20 -27.32
N GLN A 484 -9.51 29.97 -27.68
CA GLN A 484 -9.01 29.65 -29.01
C GLN A 484 -10.18 29.49 -30.00
N PRO A 485 -10.03 29.95 -31.27
CA PRO A 485 -11.07 29.85 -32.28
C PRO A 485 -11.55 28.41 -32.46
N MET A 486 -12.83 28.24 -32.78
CA MET A 486 -13.36 26.90 -33.07
C MET A 486 -12.63 26.29 -34.26
N PRO A 487 -12.16 25.05 -34.16
CA PRO A 487 -11.49 24.40 -35.28
C PRO A 487 -12.47 24.24 -36.45
N THR A 488 -12.05 24.60 -37.66
CA THR A 488 -12.82 24.38 -38.88
C THR A 488 -12.88 22.89 -39.22
N LEU A 489 -14.05 22.43 -39.66
CA LEU A 489 -14.23 21.07 -40.16
C LEU A 489 -13.82 21.02 -41.64
N GLU A 490 -12.53 20.81 -41.89
CA GLU A 490 -12.04 20.58 -43.25
C GLU A 490 -12.04 19.08 -43.55
N LYS A 491 -12.59 18.71 -44.71
CA LYS A 491 -12.50 17.33 -45.20
C LYS A 491 -11.06 17.06 -45.58
N VAL A 492 -10.53 15.93 -45.13
CA VAL A 492 -9.21 15.47 -45.54
C VAL A 492 -9.29 15.17 -47.04
N ALA A 493 -8.44 15.84 -47.83
CA ALA A 493 -8.34 15.58 -49.26
C ALA A 493 -8.08 14.07 -49.47
N PRO A 494 -8.77 13.40 -50.41
CA PRO A 494 -8.49 12.00 -50.69
C PRO A 494 -7.00 11.87 -51.00
N ALA A 495 -6.30 10.97 -50.31
CA ALA A 495 -4.89 10.72 -50.55
C ALA A 495 -4.73 10.45 -52.04
N GLY A 496 -4.16 11.42 -52.76
CA GLY A 496 -3.91 11.29 -54.19
C GLY A 496 -3.14 9.99 -54.36
N LYS A 497 -3.62 9.11 -55.26
CA LYS A 497 -2.91 7.89 -55.63
C LYS A 497 -1.45 8.28 -55.85
N ARG A 498 -0.54 7.87 -54.95
CA ARG A 498 0.89 7.92 -55.23
C ARG A 498 1.04 7.14 -56.53
N LYS A 499 1.29 7.85 -57.64
CA LYS A 499 1.70 7.22 -58.89
C LYS A 499 2.96 6.45 -58.53
N ARG A 500 2.84 5.13 -58.56
CA ARG A 500 3.95 4.19 -58.39
C ARG A 500 4.93 4.35 -59.53
#